data_AF-A0A2E4FRM1-F1
#
_entry.id   AF-A0A2E4FRM1-F1
#
_cell.length_a   1.000
_cell.length_b   1.000
_cell.length_c   1.000
_cell.angle_alpha   90.00
_cell.angle_beta   90.00
_cell.angle_gamma   90.00
#
_symmetry.space_group_name_H-M   'P 1'
#
loop_
_entity.id
_entity.type
_entity.pdbx_description
1 polymer ?
#
loop_
_entity_poly.entity_id
_entity_poly.type
_entity_poly.pdbx_seq_one_letter_code
_entity_poly.pdbx_strand_id
1 'polypeptide(L)'
;MHSATRPHEPRPALWVSIVAPRRIASDSRGTEGRTDWGSFELSSNPQPTLVAALENEPGVAKRSFGPGSSRPIIRGFDGDRVLIMEDG
;
A
#
# COMPACT_ATOMS: atom_id res chain seq x y z
N MET A 1 -9.00 -42.87 -16.09
CA MET A 1 -7.66 -42.59 -15.56
C MET A 1 -7.26 -41.18 -15.98
N HIS A 2 -7.23 -40.27 -14.99
CA HIS A 2 -6.45 -39.04 -14.81
C HIS A 2 -6.25 -38.10 -16.02
N SER A 3 -7.03 -37.01 -16.12
CA SER A 3 -6.81 -35.69 -15.47
C SER A 3 -5.81 -34.82 -16.23
N ALA A 4 -6.34 -33.86 -16.99
CA ALA A 4 -5.58 -32.78 -17.62
C ALA A 4 -5.22 -31.70 -16.59
N THR A 5 -3.93 -31.48 -16.37
CA THR A 5 -3.41 -30.37 -15.54
C THR A 5 -3.64 -29.05 -16.27
N ARG A 6 -4.46 -28.16 -15.69
CA ARG A 6 -4.65 -26.78 -16.18
C ARG A 6 -3.37 -25.96 -15.95
N PRO A 7 -2.96 -25.08 -16.88
CA PRO A 7 -1.86 -24.14 -16.62
C PRO A 7 -2.25 -23.21 -15.47
N HIS A 8 -1.30 -22.95 -14.57
CA HIS A 8 -1.51 -21.99 -13.49
C HIS A 8 -1.64 -20.59 -14.10
N GLU A 9 -2.81 -19.98 -13.95
CA GLU A 9 -2.97 -18.56 -14.24
C GLU A 9 -2.39 -17.77 -13.06
N PRO A 10 -1.54 -16.76 -13.30
CA PRO A 10 -1.10 -15.87 -12.25
C PRO A 10 -2.33 -15.15 -11.69
N ARG A 11 -2.61 -15.39 -10.41
CA ARG A 11 -3.68 -14.71 -9.66
C ARG A 11 -3.47 -13.19 -9.76
N PRO A 12 -4.55 -12.39 -9.85
CA PRO A 12 -4.41 -10.93 -9.86
C PRO A 12 -3.68 -10.49 -8.59
N ALA A 13 -2.60 -9.73 -8.77
CA ALA A 13 -1.88 -9.12 -7.67
C ALA A 13 -2.83 -8.14 -6.97
N LEU A 14 -3.06 -8.37 -5.67
CA LEU A 14 -3.72 -7.41 -4.79
C LEU A 14 -2.94 -6.08 -4.86
N TRP A 15 -3.57 -5.07 -5.45
CA TRP A 15 -3.00 -3.73 -5.52
C TRP A 15 -3.50 -2.97 -4.28
N VAL A 16 -2.59 -2.69 -3.34
CA VAL A 16 -2.92 -1.87 -2.17
C VAL A 16 -2.57 -0.42 -2.52
N SER A 17 -3.59 0.43 -2.71
CA SER A 17 -3.41 1.86 -2.95
C SER A 17 -3.67 2.64 -1.66
N ILE A 18 -2.61 3.15 -1.03
CA ILE A 18 -2.73 4.01 0.16
C ILE A 18 -2.95 5.44 -0.32
N VAL A 19 -4.20 5.90 -0.26
CA VAL A 19 -4.61 7.25 -0.66
C VAL A 19 -4.76 8.13 0.58
N ALA A 20 -3.92 9.15 0.72
CA ALA A 20 -4.11 10.18 1.73
C ALA A 20 -5.42 10.96 1.46
N PRO A 21 -6.26 11.24 2.48
CA PRO A 21 -7.59 11.78 2.24
C PRO A 21 -7.51 13.28 1.95
N ARG A 22 -7.91 13.66 0.74
CA ARG A 22 -8.57 14.94 0.48
C ARG A 22 -9.78 14.65 -0.40
N ARG A 23 -10.98 14.92 0.11
CA ARG A 23 -12.23 14.72 -0.62
C ARG A 23 -12.49 15.94 -1.51
N ILE A 24 -12.50 15.74 -2.84
CA ILE A 24 -13.44 16.26 -3.86
C ILE A 24 -12.81 16.11 -5.27
N ALA A 25 -13.64 15.60 -6.19
CA ALA A 25 -13.66 15.72 -7.65
C ALA A 25 -13.06 14.61 -8.53
N SER A 26 -13.96 14.19 -9.42
CA SER A 26 -13.87 13.31 -10.58
C SER A 26 -12.80 13.68 -11.60
N ASP A 27 -12.22 12.63 -12.19
CA ASP A 27 -11.49 12.54 -13.47
C ASP A 27 -10.32 13.50 -13.77
N SER A 28 -9.32 12.88 -14.40
CA SER A 28 -8.26 13.41 -15.26
C SER A 28 -6.98 13.94 -14.59
N ARG A 29 -5.96 13.05 -14.59
CA ARG A 29 -4.53 13.39 -14.69
C ARG A 29 -4.08 14.57 -13.81
N GLY A 30 -4.12 14.37 -12.49
CA GLY A 30 -3.70 15.37 -11.50
C GLY A 30 -2.20 15.36 -11.22
N THR A 31 -1.65 16.55 -10.96
CA THR A 31 -0.26 16.86 -10.59
C THR A 31 0.13 16.39 -9.18
N GLU A 32 -0.32 15.21 -8.77
CA GLU A 32 -0.22 14.74 -7.39
C GLU A 32 0.91 13.72 -7.23
N GLY A 33 1.65 13.85 -6.12
CA GLY A 33 2.70 12.90 -5.77
C GLY A 33 2.09 11.58 -5.30
N ARG A 34 2.14 10.57 -6.18
CA ARG A 34 1.71 9.18 -5.95
C ARG A 34 2.92 8.26 -6.03
N THR A 35 3.03 7.31 -5.11
CA THR A 35 3.95 6.18 -5.22
C THR A 35 3.16 4.89 -5.30
N ASP A 36 3.53 4.02 -6.24
CA ASP A 36 2.92 2.70 -6.44
C ASP A 36 3.93 1.60 -6.10
N TRP A 37 3.51 0.63 -5.29
CA TRP A 37 4.33 -0.50 -4.87
C TRP A 37 3.78 -1.80 -5.47
N GLY A 38 4.65 -2.57 -6.12
CA GLY A 38 4.33 -3.88 -6.68
C GLY A 38 4.57 -5.02 -5.69
N SER A 39 3.89 -6.14 -5.90
CA SER A 39 4.04 -7.37 -5.09
C SER A 39 5.46 -7.94 -5.10
N PHE A 40 6.18 -7.83 -6.23
CA PHE A 40 7.57 -8.27 -6.35
C PHE A 40 8.51 -7.44 -5.46
N GLU A 41 8.34 -6.11 -5.45
CA GLU A 41 9.14 -5.19 -4.63
C GLU A 41 8.89 -5.40 -3.13
N LEU A 42 7.64 -5.66 -2.72
CA LEU A 42 7.34 -6.02 -1.33
C LEU A 42 7.96 -7.36 -0.92
N SER A 43 8.04 -8.31 -1.86
CA SER A 43 8.57 -9.65 -1.59
C SER A 43 10.10 -9.67 -1.54
N SER A 44 10.77 -8.76 -2.27
CA SER A 44 12.23 -8.66 -2.28
C SER A 44 12.78 -8.07 -0.98
N ASN A 45 11.99 -7.24 -0.29
CA ASN A 45 12.33 -6.64 0.99
C ASN A 45 11.17 -6.78 2.01
N PRO A 46 10.97 -7.96 2.60
CA PRO A 46 9.88 -8.19 3.53
C PRO A 46 10.08 -7.37 4.80
N GLN A 47 9.13 -6.48 5.06
CA GLN A 47 9.10 -5.67 6.27
C GLN A 47 8.08 -6.22 7.28
N PRO A 48 8.30 -6.03 8.60
CA PRO A 48 7.41 -6.56 9.64
C PRO A 48 6.03 -5.90 9.66
N THR A 49 5.87 -4.74 9.00
CA THR A 49 4.58 -4.05 8.84
C THR A 49 4.50 -3.37 7.48
N LEU A 50 3.30 -3.18 6.93
CA LEU A 50 3.09 -2.42 5.69
C LEU A 50 3.67 -1.00 5.78
N VAL A 51 3.50 -0.33 6.93
CA VAL A 51 4.05 1.01 7.15
C VAL A 51 5.58 1.01 7.04
N ALA A 52 6.24 -0.02 7.55
CA ALA A 52 7.69 -0.12 7.49
C ALA A 52 8.22 -0.29 6.05
N ALA A 53 7.43 -0.90 5.16
CA ALA A 53 7.77 -0.93 3.73
C ALA A 53 7.74 0.46 3.09
N LEU A 54 6.95 1.39 3.63
CA LEU A 54 6.74 2.73 3.08
C LEU A 54 7.63 3.80 3.73
N GLU A 55 8.46 3.46 4.72
CA GLU A 55 9.27 4.45 5.46
C GLU A 55 10.28 5.19 4.60
N ASN A 56 10.68 4.62 3.47
CA ASN A 56 11.61 5.25 2.54
C ASN A 56 10.90 6.21 1.56
N GLU A 57 9.58 6.32 1.63
CA GLU A 57 8.82 7.21 0.75
C GLU A 57 8.87 8.67 1.21
N PRO A 58 9.04 9.62 0.29
CA PRO A 58 9.05 11.04 0.62
C PRO A 58 7.76 11.49 1.32
N GLY A 59 7.91 12.10 2.48
CA GLY A 59 6.78 12.58 3.27
C GLY A 59 6.02 11.49 4.02
N VAL A 60 6.58 10.28 4.11
CA VAL A 60 6.10 9.20 4.98
C VAL A 60 7.02 9.08 6.19
N ALA A 61 6.42 8.95 7.37
CA ALA A 61 7.11 8.55 8.59
C ALA A 61 6.26 7.48 9.31
N LYS A 62 6.82 6.84 10.33
CA LYS A 62 6.10 5.85 11.15
C LYS A 62 5.98 6.27 12.60
N ARG A 63 4.91 5.82 13.24
CA ARG A 63 4.79 5.76 14.70
C ARG A 63 4.63 4.30 15.11
N SER A 64 5.60 3.75 15.85
CA SER A 64 5.52 2.37 16.35
C SER A 64 4.92 2.31 17.76
N PHE A 65 4.15 1.26 18.02
CA PHE A 65 3.56 0.95 19.32
C PHE A 65 4.03 -0.41 19.87
N GLY A 66 5.07 -1.00 19.26
CA GLY A 66 5.56 -2.34 19.56
C GLY A 66 5.70 -3.21 18.30
N PRO A 67 6.15 -4.47 18.45
CA PRO A 67 6.32 -5.38 17.32
C PRO A 67 5.02 -5.55 16.53
N GLY A 68 5.08 -5.39 15.21
CA GLY A 68 3.93 -5.59 14.31
C GLY A 68 2.86 -4.49 14.36
N SER A 69 2.98 -3.48 15.23
CA SER A 69 2.01 -2.40 15.37
C SER A 69 2.65 -1.04 15.08
N SER A 70 2.29 -0.48 13.93
CA SER A 70 2.76 0.83 13.48
C SER A 70 1.64 1.59 12.76
N ARG A 71 1.63 2.91 12.92
CA ARG A 71 0.77 3.83 12.15
C ARG A 71 1.60 4.70 11.21
N PRO A 72 1.14 4.93 9.98
CA PRO A 72 1.81 5.83 9.06
C PRO A 72 1.51 7.29 9.43
N ILE A 73 2.52 8.15 9.30
CA ILE A 73 2.40 9.60 9.35
C ILE A 73 2.63 10.11 7.92
N ILE A 74 1.59 10.62 7.26
CA ILE A 74 1.66 11.11 5.88
C ILE A 74 1.66 12.63 5.90
N ARG A 75 2.77 13.26 5.51
CA ARG A 75 2.96 14.72 5.49
C ARG A 75 2.57 15.39 6.81
N GLY A 76 2.87 14.72 7.93
CA GLY A 76 2.54 15.19 9.29
C GLY A 76 1.16 14.80 9.81
N PHE A 77 0.35 14.07 9.04
CA PHE A 77 -0.98 13.59 9.44
C PHE A 77 -0.94 12.13 9.87
N ASP A 78 -1.70 11.78 10.91
CA ASP A 78 -1.87 10.42 11.46
C ASP A 78 -3.36 10.24 11.85
N GLY A 79 -3.76 9.01 12.18
CA GLY A 79 -5.09 8.65 12.64
C GLY A 79 -6.16 8.94 11.59
N ASP A 80 -7.26 9.56 12.02
CA ASP A 80 -8.45 9.82 11.17
C ASP A 80 -8.17 10.74 9.96
N ARG A 81 -6.99 11.35 9.90
CA ARG A 81 -6.54 12.18 8.77
C ARG A 81 -5.75 11.40 7.72
N VAL A 82 -5.57 10.10 7.91
CA VAL A 82 -4.96 9.18 6.94
C VAL A 82 -5.96 8.07 6.66
N LEU A 83 -6.38 7.96 5.40
CA LEU A 83 -7.27 6.92 4.93
C LEU A 83 -6.42 5.75 4.45
N ILE A 84 -6.74 4.57 4.95
CA ILE A 84 -6.18 3.31 4.47
C ILE A 84 -7.34 2.57 3.81
N MET A 85 -7.10 2.08 2.60
CA MET A 85 -8.08 1.41 1.78
C MET A 85 -7.48 0.10 1.28
N GLU A 86 -8.27 -0.95 1.32
CA GLU A 86 -7.97 -2.25 0.76
C GLU A 86 -9.10 -2.56 -0.23
N ASP A 87 -8.74 -2.88 -1.47
CA ASP A 87 -9.66 -3.25 -2.55
C ASP A 87 -10.77 -2.24 -2.93
N GLY A 88 -10.66 -0.97 -2.51
CA GLY A 88 -11.54 0.11 -2.98
C GLY A 88 -12.83 0.24 -2.20
#